data_AF-A0A6G3D3N8-F1
#
_entry.id   AF-A0A6G3D3N8-F1
#
_cell.length_a   1.000
_cell.length_b   1.000
_cell.length_c   1.000
_cell.angle_alpha   90.00
_cell.angle_beta   90.00
_cell.angle_gamma   90.00
#
_symmetry.space_group_name_H-M   'P 1'
#
loop_
_entity.id
_entity.type
_entity.pdbx_description
1 polymer ?
#
loop_
_entity_poly.entity_id
_entity_poly.type
_entity_poly.pdbx_seq_one_letter_code
_entity_poly.pdbx_strand_id
1 'polypeptide(L)' 'FAVDQQPYLQGYLAVDGLWLYKNNGNYSGGGEQPVLTGPAFVDKTNVKAVAEFASKGTR' A
#
# COMPACT_ATOMS: atom_id res chain seq x y z
N PHE A 1 18.23 0.94 -8.12
CA PHE A 1 16.77 0.70 -8.17
C PHE A 1 16.34 0.26 -6.77
N ALA A 2 15.06 0.40 -6.44
CA ALA A 2 14.45 -0.09 -5.21
C ALA A 2 13.17 -0.87 -5.55
N VAL A 3 12.78 -1.79 -4.66
CA VAL A 3 11.50 -2.50 -4.75
C VAL A 3 10.62 -1.96 -3.64
N ASP A 4 9.56 -1.27 -4.03
CA ASP A 4 8.60 -0.68 -3.12
C ASP A 4 7.43 -1.64 -2.89
N GLN A 5 7.13 -1.89 -1.62
CA GLN A 5 6.03 -2.73 -1.13
C GLN A 5 4.92 -1.91 -0.44
N GLN A 6 5.05 -0.57 -0.45
CA GLN A 6 4.13 0.41 0.11
C GLN A 6 3.74 0.11 1.57
N PRO A 7 4.68 0.12 2.54
CA PRO A 7 4.40 -0.23 3.93
C PRO A 7 3.34 0.69 4.58
N TYR A 8 3.29 1.97 4.20
CA TYR A 8 2.24 2.88 4.64
C TYR A 8 0.84 2.37 4.23
N LEU A 9 0.71 1.88 2.99
CA LEU A 9 -0.55 1.35 2.47
C LEU A 9 -0.95 0.05 3.18
N GLN A 10 0.02 -0.82 3.49
CA GLN A 10 -0.23 -2.05 4.25
C GLN A 10 -0.81 -1.74 5.65
N GLY A 11 -0.22 -0.79 6.37
CA GLY A 11 -0.72 -0.36 7.67
C GLY A 11 -2.10 0.27 7.60
N TYR A 12 -2.32 1.14 6.61
CA TYR A 12 -3.62 1.78 6.39
C TYR A 12 -4.72 0.74 6.10
N LEU A 13 -4.49 -0.16 5.14
CA LEU A 13 -5.46 -1.19 4.75
C LEU A 13 -5.76 -2.19 5.88
N ALA A 14 -4.81 -2.43 6.79
CA ALA A 14 -5.06 -3.28 7.95
C ALA A 14 -6.14 -2.70 8.88
N VAL A 15 -6.09 -1.39 9.14
CA VAL A 15 -7.10 -0.72 9.99
C VAL A 15 -8.40 -0.52 9.23
N ASP A 16 -8.32 -0.01 8.00
CA ASP A 16 -9.50 0.29 7.19
C ASP A 16 -10.28 -0.98 6.82
N GLY A 17 -9.59 -2.09 6.51
CA GLY A 17 -10.23 -3.37 6.25
C GLY A 17 -11.04 -3.90 7.43
N LEU A 18 -10.53 -3.76 8.65
CA LEU A 18 -11.30 -4.11 9.86
C LEU A 18 -12.51 -3.20 10.04
N TRP A 19 -12.35 -1.91 9.78
CA TRP A 19 -13.45 -0.94 9.85
C TRP A 19 -14.54 -1.26 8.82
N LEU A 20 -14.17 -1.49 7.55
CA LEU A 20 -15.09 -1.82 6.46
C LEU A 20 -15.90 -3.08 6.77
N TYR A 21 -15.23 -4.12 7.28
CA TYR A 21 -15.90 -5.36 7.66
C TYR A 21 -16.88 -5.13 8.81
N LYS A 22 -16.45 -4.42 9.87
CA LYS A 22 -17.30 -4.15 11.04
C LYS A 22 -18.54 -3.34 10.69
N ASN A 23 -18.42 -2.35 9.81
CA ASN A 23 -19.50 -1.37 9.58
C ASN A 23 -20.43 -1.75 8.43
N ASN A 24 -19.95 -2.51 7.44
CA ASN A 24 -20.75 -2.83 6.26
C ASN A 24 -20.47 -4.22 5.65
N GLY A 25 -19.75 -5.08 6.38
CA GLY A 25 -19.43 -6.44 5.93
C GLY A 25 -18.52 -6.49 4.70
N ASN A 26 -17.87 -5.37 4.34
CA ASN A 26 -17.03 -5.31 3.15
C ASN A 26 -15.64 -5.90 3.43
N TYR A 27 -15.10 -6.56 2.42
CA TYR A 27 -13.73 -7.07 2.42
C TYR A 27 -13.14 -6.94 1.01
N SER A 28 -11.83 -6.76 0.94
CA SER A 28 -11.08 -6.62 -0.32
C SER A 28 -10.36 -7.93 -0.66
N GLY A 29 -9.97 -8.10 -1.92
CA GLY A 29 -9.32 -9.34 -2.37
C GLY A 29 -10.27 -10.51 -2.59
N GLY A 30 -11.59 -10.25 -2.61
CA GLY A 30 -12.60 -11.29 -2.83
C GLY A 30 -12.68 -12.34 -1.72
N GLY A 31 -11.98 -12.14 -0.59
CA GLY A 31 -11.95 -13.07 0.55
C GLY A 31 -11.04 -14.28 0.34
N GLU A 32 -10.35 -14.36 -0.80
CA GLU A 32 -9.52 -15.50 -1.19
C GLU A 32 -8.10 -15.07 -1.56
N GLN A 33 -7.95 -13.92 -2.22
CA GLN A 33 -6.67 -13.41 -2.69
C GLN A 33 -6.17 -12.27 -1.78
N PRO A 34 -4.84 -12.12 -1.63
CA PRO A 34 -4.27 -10.98 -0.92
C PRO A 34 -4.49 -9.68 -1.70
N VAL A 35 -4.62 -8.57 -0.96
CA VAL A 35 -4.56 -7.23 -1.55
C VAL A 35 -3.09 -6.87 -1.75
N LEU A 36 -2.62 -6.90 -2.99
CA LEU A 36 -1.21 -6.65 -3.32
C LEU A 36 -0.88 -5.17 -3.17
N THR A 37 0.26 -4.90 -2.53
CA THR A 37 0.83 -3.56 -2.32
C THR A 37 2.20 -3.40 -2.99
N GLY A 38 2.62 -4.42 -3.75
CA GLY A 38 3.89 -4.46 -4.46
C GLY A 38 4.08 -5.82 -5.15
N PRO A 39 5.19 -6.00 -5.89
CA PRO A 39 6.31 -5.06 -6.01
C PRO A 39 6.07 -3.95 -7.04
N ALA A 40 6.49 -2.73 -6.69
CA ALA A 40 6.70 -1.64 -7.64
C ALA A 40 8.19 -1.31 -7.75
N PHE A 41 8.75 -1.34 -8.96
CA PHE A 41 10.16 -1.03 -9.17
C PHE A 41 10.37 0.49 -9.29
N VAL A 42 11.24 1.02 -8.44
CA VAL A 42 11.64 2.44 -8.45
C VAL A 42 13.06 2.56 -8.99
N ASP A 43 13.24 3.36 -10.04
CA ASP A 43 14.52 3.64 -10.66
C ASP A 43 14.66 5.13 -11.02
N LYS A 44 15.71 5.47 -11.77
CA LYS A 44 16.00 6.88 -12.13
C LYS A 44 14.89 7.53 -12.97
N THR A 45 14.09 6.75 -13.67
CA THR A 45 13.02 7.25 -14.54
C THR A 45 11.79 7.69 -13.74
N ASN A 46 11.55 7.11 -12.55
CA ASN A 46 10.32 7.35 -11.78
C ASN A 46 10.55 7.79 -10.31
N VAL A 47 11.79 7.80 -9.80
CA VAL A 47 12.10 8.17 -8.40
C VAL A 47 11.59 9.56 -8.00
N LYS A 48 11.51 10.51 -8.94
CA LYS A 48 11.00 11.86 -8.68
C LYS A 48 9.54 11.87 -8.21
N ALA A 49 8.73 10.89 -8.61
CA ALA A 49 7.33 10.81 -8.23
C ALA A 49 7.12 10.33 -6.78
N VAL A 50 8.16 9.78 -6.14
CA VAL A 50 8.04 9.09 -4.84
C VAL A 50 8.96 9.66 -3.77
N ALA A 51 10.01 10.40 -4.17
CA ALA A 51 11.04 10.92 -3.29
C ALA A 51 10.49 11.84 -2.18
N GLU A 52 9.52 12.71 -2.48
CA GLU A 52 8.95 13.61 -1.48
C GLU A 52 8.26 12.84 -0.34
N PHE A 53 7.45 11.83 -0.68
CA PHE A 53 6.77 11.01 0.32
C PHE A 53 7.75 10.15 1.13
N ALA A 54 8.77 9.60 0.47
CA ALA A 54 9.82 8.84 1.16
C ALA A 54 10.60 9.74 2.13
N SER A 55 10.89 10.99 1.74
CA SER A 55 11.56 11.97 2.60
C SER A 55 10.74 12.36 3.83
N LYS A 56 9.41 12.27 3.74
CA LYS A 56 8.48 12.49 4.86
C LYS A 56 8.27 11.25 5.73
N GLY A 57 8.89 10.11 5.38
CA GLY A 57 8.71 8.84 6.07
C GLY A 57 7.32 8.21 5.86
N THR A 58 6.59 8.62 4.82
CA THR A 58 5.24 8.12 4.53
C THR A 58 5.21 7.20 3.30
N ARG A 59 6.38 6.73 2.85
CA ARG A 59 6.57 5.78 1.74
C ARG A 59 7.73 4.85 2.02
#